data_AF-A0A7Z9WKP4-F1
#
_entry.id   AF-A0A7Z9WKP4-F1
#
_cell.length_a   1.000
_cell.length_b   1.000
_cell.length_c   1.000
_cell.angle_alpha   90.00
_cell.angle_beta   90.00
_cell.angle_gamma   90.00
#
_symmetry.space_group_name_H-M   'P 1'
#
loop_
_entity.id
_entity.type
_entity.pdbx_description
1 polymer ?
#
loop_
_entity_poly.entity_id
_entity_poly.type
_entity_poly.pdbx_seq_one_letter_code
_entity_poly.pdbx_strand_id
1 'polypeptide(L)'
;MGMSRFRQVPQAALAIAALAVAVRLLTFLTQAIIAREFGASSLSDAYFAAESVILLLTDLIVVGFTMAFIPAFAKQRAARDEGEARKFANSFGLFSIAVSLALAALVALASPFLAWAIAPGFHGRTRELTVQLLRVMSLSIASLGLTADLTGLLRSDRQFIIPELAQVGYGAA
;
A
#
# COMPACT_ATOMS: atom_id res chain seq x y z
N MET A 1 -11.70 27.29 28.17
CA MET A 1 -11.33 25.87 28.25
C MET A 1 -10.97 25.36 26.84
N GLY A 2 -9.76 25.62 26.34
CA GLY A 2 -9.49 25.43 24.90
C GLY A 2 -8.01 25.46 24.45
N MET A 3 -7.05 25.28 25.37
CA MET A 3 -5.62 25.43 25.06
C MET A 3 -4.80 24.13 25.15
N SER A 4 -5.40 22.98 25.47
CA SER A 4 -4.65 21.71 25.64
C SER A 4 -4.47 20.89 24.36
N ARG A 5 -5.17 21.19 23.27
CA ARG A 5 -5.09 20.38 22.03
C ARG A 5 -3.84 20.68 21.17
N PHE A 6 -3.25 21.86 21.27
CA PHE A 6 -2.13 22.28 20.42
C PHE A 6 -0.76 21.71 20.83
N ARG A 7 -0.57 21.25 22.09
CA ARG A 7 0.69 20.60 22.53
C ARG A 7 0.77 19.11 22.18
N GLN A 8 -0.36 18.47 21.85
CA GLN A 8 -0.41 17.04 21.51
C GLN A 8 -0.12 16.77 20.02
N VAL A 9 -0.39 17.75 19.14
CA VAL A 9 -0.12 17.65 17.69
C VAL A 9 1.37 17.42 17.38
N PRO A 10 2.35 18.15 17.95
CA PRO A 10 3.77 17.91 17.64
C PRO A 10 4.28 16.57 18.16
N GLN A 11 3.80 16.10 19.32
CA GLN A 11 4.22 14.82 19.88
C GLN A 11 3.67 13.63 19.07
N ALA A 12 2.41 13.68 18.65
CA ALA A 12 1.83 12.66 17.78
C ALA A 12 2.49 12.65 16.40
N ALA A 13 2.75 13.83 15.81
CA ALA A 13 3.44 13.93 14.53
C ALA A 13 4.89 13.38 14.60
N LEU A 14 5.62 13.66 15.69
CA LEU A 14 6.95 13.11 15.92
C LEU A 14 6.92 11.59 16.10
N ALA A 15 5.92 11.06 16.81
CA ALA A 15 5.76 9.61 16.99
C ALA A 15 5.49 8.89 15.65
N ILE A 16 4.58 9.43 14.83
CA ILE A 16 4.27 8.91 13.49
C ILE A 16 5.52 8.98 12.59
N ALA A 17 6.24 10.10 12.59
CA ALA A 17 7.47 10.24 11.82
C ALA A 17 8.54 9.24 12.26
N ALA A 18 8.71 9.04 13.57
CA ALA A 18 9.66 8.06 14.10
C ALA A 18 9.27 6.62 13.71
N LEU A 19 7.98 6.29 13.75
CA LEU A 19 7.49 4.97 13.33
C LEU A 19 7.70 4.76 11.82
N ALA A 20 7.40 5.76 11.00
CA ALA A 20 7.63 5.71 9.55
C ALA A 20 9.10 5.50 9.22
N VAL A 21 10.01 6.17 9.93
CA VAL A 21 11.46 5.95 9.80
C VAL A 21 11.85 4.52 10.22
N ALA A 22 11.32 4.03 11.34
CA ALA A 22 11.58 2.66 11.80
C ALA A 22 11.12 1.60 10.79
N VAL A 23 9.93 1.77 10.20
CA VAL A 23 9.43 0.90 9.12
C VAL A 23 10.36 0.96 7.91
N ARG A 24 10.76 2.16 7.48
CA ARG A 24 11.68 2.34 6.34
C ARG A 24 13.03 1.66 6.57
N LEU A 25 13.55 1.73 7.79
CA LEU A 25 14.80 1.07 8.19
C LEU A 25 14.67 -0.45 8.16
N LEU A 26 13.54 -1.00 8.63
CA LEU A 26 13.27 -2.44 8.54
C LEU A 26 13.19 -2.92 7.09
N THR A 27 12.45 -2.20 6.24
CA THR A 27 12.40 -2.50 4.79
C THR A 27 13.78 -2.46 4.16
N PHE A 28 14.58 -1.44 4.48
CA PHE A 28 15.95 -1.31 3.99
C PHE A 28 16.84 -2.49 4.43
N LEU A 29 16.72 -2.93 5.69
CA LEU A 29 17.45 -4.09 6.19
C LEU A 29 17.09 -5.37 5.43
N THR A 30 15.80 -5.59 5.14
CA THR A 30 15.36 -6.72 4.30
C THR A 30 16.01 -6.66 2.92
N GLN A 31 15.99 -5.49 2.26
CA GLN A 31 16.63 -5.31 0.96
C GLN A 31 18.15 -5.54 1.01
N ALA A 32 18.82 -5.09 2.08
CA ALA A 32 20.25 -5.31 2.29
C ALA A 32 20.59 -6.79 2.51
N ILE A 33 19.74 -7.53 3.24
CA ILE A 33 19.89 -8.98 3.43
C ILE A 33 19.74 -9.71 2.10
N ILE A 34 18.71 -9.37 1.30
CA ILE A 34 18.50 -9.95 -0.03
C ILE A 34 19.71 -9.68 -0.94
N ALA A 35 20.20 -8.43 -0.97
CA ALA A 35 21.38 -8.07 -1.76
C ALA A 35 22.65 -8.78 -1.29
N ARG A 36 22.80 -9.05 0.02
CA ARG A 36 23.94 -9.79 0.57
C ARG A 36 23.90 -11.28 0.24
N GLU A 37 22.75 -11.92 0.37
CA GLU A 37 22.60 -13.36 0.13
C GLU A 37 22.61 -13.70 -1.36
N PHE A 38 22.01 -12.85 -2.21
CA PHE A 38 21.89 -13.10 -3.65
C PHE A 38 22.87 -12.30 -4.52
N GLY A 39 23.59 -11.31 -3.97
CA GLY A 39 24.55 -10.49 -4.70
C GLY A 39 23.93 -9.73 -5.88
N ALA A 40 24.79 -9.29 -6.82
CA ALA A 40 24.34 -8.84 -8.15
C ALA A 40 24.09 -10.08 -9.04
N SER A 41 22.94 -10.72 -8.85
CA SER A 41 22.52 -11.89 -9.63
C SER A 41 21.30 -11.60 -10.47
N SER A 42 21.05 -12.45 -11.48
CA SER A 42 19.82 -12.40 -12.26
C SER A 42 18.55 -12.57 -11.41
N LEU A 43 18.66 -13.18 -10.23
CA LEU A 43 17.53 -13.35 -9.32
C LEU A 43 17.22 -12.05 -8.57
N SER A 44 18.22 -11.40 -7.98
CA SER A 44 18.05 -10.10 -7.32
C SER A 44 17.58 -9.03 -8.29
N ASP A 45 18.12 -9.02 -9.52
CA ASP A 45 17.74 -8.06 -10.55
C ASP A 45 16.27 -8.22 -10.97
N ALA A 46 15.82 -9.46 -11.15
CA ALA A 46 14.42 -9.78 -11.43
C ALA A 46 13.49 -9.38 -10.28
N TYR A 47 13.92 -9.62 -9.03
CA TYR A 47 13.18 -9.23 -7.82
C TYR A 47 13.02 -7.73 -7.70
N PHE A 48 14.10 -6.95 -7.72
CA PHE A 48 14.03 -5.50 -7.56
C PHE A 48 13.30 -4.82 -8.73
N ALA A 49 13.41 -5.35 -9.95
CA ALA A 49 12.65 -4.86 -11.10
C ALA A 49 11.13 -5.08 -10.92
N ALA A 50 10.73 -6.28 -10.48
CA ALA A 50 9.33 -6.57 -10.18
C ALA A 50 8.80 -5.74 -9.00
N GLU A 51 9.56 -5.67 -7.91
CA GLU A 51 9.25 -4.89 -6.70
C GLU A 51 9.02 -3.42 -7.04
N SER A 52 9.88 -2.82 -7.86
CA SER A 52 9.76 -1.41 -8.27
C SER A 52 8.43 -1.11 -8.96
N VAL A 53 7.97 -1.99 -9.86
CA VAL A 53 6.69 -1.83 -10.56
C VAL A 53 5.53 -1.91 -9.57
N ILE A 54 5.55 -2.91 -8.68
CA ILE A 54 4.48 -3.14 -7.71
C ILE A 54 4.40 -2.02 -6.70
N LEU A 55 5.56 -1.53 -6.23
CA LEU A 55 5.65 -0.41 -5.30
C LEU A 55 5.07 0.87 -5.93
N LEU A 56 5.47 1.21 -7.16
CA LEU A 56 4.96 2.38 -7.86
C LEU A 56 3.43 2.36 -8.00
N LEU A 57 2.86 1.21 -8.39
CA LEU A 57 1.42 1.06 -8.55
C LEU A 57 0.68 1.13 -7.22
N THR A 58 1.25 0.52 -6.18
CA THR A 58 0.71 0.55 -4.82
C THR A 58 0.68 1.98 -4.27
N ASP A 59 1.79 2.72 -4.38
CA ASP A 59 1.88 4.10 -3.92
C ASP A 59 0.88 5.00 -4.65
N LEU A 60 0.74 4.83 -5.98
CA LEU A 60 -0.21 5.59 -6.78
C LEU A 60 -1.66 5.38 -6.32
N ILE A 61 -2.05 4.12 -6.06
CA ILE A 61 -3.39 3.81 -5.55
C ILE A 61 -3.60 4.43 -4.18
N VAL A 62 -2.66 4.23 -3.25
CA VAL A 62 -2.79 4.71 -1.87
C VAL A 62 -2.95 6.21 -1.84
N VAL A 63 -2.12 6.94 -2.61
CA VAL A 63 -2.23 8.40 -2.74
C VAL A 63 -3.58 8.79 -3.35
N GLY A 64 -3.98 8.16 -4.45
CA GLY A 64 -5.24 8.45 -5.15
C GLY A 64 -6.47 8.23 -4.27
N PHE A 65 -6.55 7.09 -3.58
CA PHE A 65 -7.62 6.79 -2.65
C PHE A 65 -7.64 7.75 -1.46
N THR A 66 -6.48 8.08 -0.91
CA THR A 66 -6.37 9.02 0.21
C THR A 66 -6.85 10.42 -0.19
N MET A 67 -6.45 10.91 -1.37
CA MET A 67 -6.86 12.20 -1.92
C MET A 67 -8.36 12.28 -2.20
N ALA A 68 -8.97 11.19 -2.68
CA ALA A 68 -10.41 11.14 -2.92
C ALA A 68 -11.22 10.98 -1.63
N PHE A 69 -10.76 10.12 -0.71
CA PHE A 69 -11.51 9.70 0.47
C PHE A 69 -11.59 10.80 1.53
N ILE A 70 -10.45 11.38 1.92
CA ILE A 70 -10.39 12.31 3.06
C ILE A 70 -11.35 13.51 2.90
N PRO A 71 -11.33 14.27 1.80
CA PRO A 71 -12.22 15.44 1.67
C PRO A 71 -13.69 15.03 1.53
N ALA A 72 -13.98 13.95 0.81
CA ALA A 72 -15.35 13.45 0.64
C ALA A 72 -15.95 12.96 1.97
N PHE A 73 -15.18 12.20 2.74
CA PHE A 73 -15.58 11.74 4.08
C PHE A 73 -15.73 12.90 5.06
N ALA A 74 -14.82 13.89 5.03
CA ALA A 74 -14.92 15.08 5.88
C ALA A 74 -16.20 15.87 5.62
N LYS A 75 -16.63 15.99 4.35
CA LYS A 75 -17.90 16.64 3.98
C LYS A 75 -19.12 15.91 4.55
N GLN A 76 -19.15 14.58 4.46
CA GLN A 76 -20.26 13.79 5.02
C GLN A 76 -20.31 13.88 6.54
N ARG A 77 -19.15 13.90 7.21
CA ARG A 77 -19.09 14.05 8.67
C ARG A 77 -19.49 15.44 9.14
N ALA A 78 -19.20 16.50 8.37
CA ALA A 78 -19.58 17.87 8.70
C ALA A 78 -21.10 18.09 8.69
N ALA A 79 -21.84 17.31 7.89
CA ALA A 79 -23.31 17.31 7.87
C ALA A 79 -23.95 16.72 9.15
N ARG A 80 -23.14 16.22 10.10
CA ARG A 80 -23.56 15.55 11.35
C ARG A 80 -24.46 14.33 11.18
N ASP A 81 -24.51 13.77 9.98
CA ASP A 81 -25.18 12.52 9.70
C ASP A 81 -24.17 11.37 9.77
N GLU A 82 -24.06 10.74 10.95
CA GLU A 82 -23.17 9.60 11.16
C GLU A 82 -23.56 8.40 10.29
N GLY A 83 -24.83 8.27 9.94
CA GLY A 83 -25.34 7.20 9.07
C GLY A 83 -24.83 7.35 7.65
N GLU A 84 -24.95 8.54 7.07
CA GLU A 84 -24.48 8.84 5.72
C GLU A 84 -22.94 8.79 5.61
N ALA A 85 -22.21 9.25 6.63
CA ALA A 85 -20.76 9.12 6.68
C ALA A 85 -20.31 7.65 6.69
N ARG A 86 -21.02 6.78 7.43
CA ARG A 86 -20.73 5.34 7.49
C ARG A 86 -21.07 4.62 6.18
N LYS A 87 -22.22 4.94 5.56
CA LYS A 87 -22.59 4.43 4.24
C LYS A 87 -21.53 4.78 3.21
N PHE A 88 -21.09 6.04 3.17
CA PHE A 88 -20.03 6.47 2.27
C PHE A 88 -18.73 5.69 2.49
N ALA A 89 -18.30 5.51 3.75
CA ALA A 89 -17.09 4.74 4.06
C ALA A 89 -17.18 3.29 3.58
N ASN A 90 -18.31 2.62 3.80
CA ASN A 90 -18.53 1.25 3.34
C ASN A 90 -18.55 1.15 1.81
N SER A 91 -19.25 2.05 1.14
CA SER A 91 -19.30 2.08 -0.34
C SER A 91 -17.92 2.36 -0.94
N PHE A 92 -17.16 3.26 -0.33
CA PHE A 92 -15.80 3.57 -0.76
C PHE A 92 -14.83 2.41 -0.51
N GLY A 93 -14.95 1.70 0.61
CA GLY A 93 -14.18 0.49 0.91
C GLY A 93 -14.39 -0.59 -0.14
N LEU A 94 -15.66 -0.90 -0.43
CA LEU A 94 -16.01 -1.87 -1.48
C LEU A 94 -15.51 -1.44 -2.87
N PHE A 95 -15.64 -0.15 -3.20
CA PHE A 95 -15.08 0.41 -4.43
C PHE A 95 -13.55 0.26 -4.49
N SER A 96 -12.86 0.56 -3.38
CA SER A 96 -11.41 0.44 -3.29
C SER A 96 -10.95 -1.00 -3.48
N ILE A 97 -11.66 -1.97 -2.91
CA ILE A 97 -11.41 -3.40 -3.15
C ILE A 97 -11.59 -3.77 -4.61
N ALA A 98 -12.71 -3.37 -5.22
CA ALA A 98 -12.99 -3.69 -6.61
C ALA A 98 -11.91 -3.13 -7.54
N VAL A 99 -11.47 -1.89 -7.31
CA VAL A 99 -10.40 -1.25 -8.07
C VAL A 99 -9.04 -1.93 -7.82
N SER A 100 -8.69 -2.23 -6.58
CA SER A 100 -7.43 -2.93 -6.25
C SER A 100 -7.36 -4.33 -6.85
N LEU A 101 -8.47 -5.09 -6.83
CA LEU A 101 -8.56 -6.40 -7.48
C LEU A 101 -8.47 -6.29 -9.00
N ALA A 102 -9.16 -5.32 -9.60
CA ALA A 102 -9.08 -5.07 -11.04
C ALA A 102 -7.65 -4.70 -11.46
N LEU A 103 -6.96 -3.87 -10.67
CA LEU A 103 -5.57 -3.52 -10.96
C LEU A 103 -4.63 -4.71 -10.76
N ALA A 104 -4.80 -5.49 -9.69
CA ALA A 104 -4.02 -6.71 -9.48
C ALA A 104 -4.14 -7.67 -10.67
N ALA A 105 -5.37 -7.91 -11.15
CA ALA A 105 -5.63 -8.72 -12.34
C ALA A 105 -4.99 -8.11 -13.60
N LEU A 106 -5.09 -6.78 -13.78
CA LEU A 106 -4.47 -6.09 -14.90
C LEU A 106 -2.95 -6.25 -14.91
N VAL A 107 -2.30 -6.10 -13.76
CA VAL A 107 -0.85 -6.29 -13.61
C VAL A 107 -0.45 -7.74 -13.87
N ALA A 108 -1.20 -8.71 -13.34
CA ALA A 108 -0.95 -10.13 -13.59
C ALA A 108 -1.04 -10.46 -15.09
N LEU A 109 -2.04 -9.94 -15.79
CA LEU A 109 -2.21 -10.14 -17.24
C LEU A 109 -1.16 -9.39 -18.06
N ALA A 110 -0.84 -8.15 -17.68
CA ALA A 110 0.15 -7.31 -18.34
C ALA A 110 1.61 -7.65 -17.97
N SER A 111 1.84 -8.59 -17.05
CA SER A 111 3.18 -8.95 -16.54
C SER A 111 4.24 -9.22 -17.63
N PRO A 112 3.96 -9.87 -18.78
CA PRO A 112 4.96 -10.07 -19.83
C PRO A 112 5.39 -8.78 -20.53
N PHE A 113 4.44 -7.84 -20.65
CA PHE A 113 4.66 -6.52 -21.21
C PHE A 113 5.39 -5.61 -20.23
N LEU A 114 4.95 -5.61 -18.97
CA LEU A 114 5.59 -4.84 -17.89
C LEU A 114 7.06 -5.25 -17.69
N ALA A 115 7.34 -6.56 -17.68
CA ALA A 115 8.71 -7.06 -17.58
C ALA A 115 9.59 -6.58 -18.76
N TRP A 116 9.03 -6.50 -19.96
CA TRP A 116 9.75 -5.98 -21.13
C TRP A 116 9.96 -4.47 -21.08
N ALA A 117 8.96 -3.72 -20.60
CA ALA A 117 9.02 -2.27 -20.52
C ALA A 117 9.99 -1.78 -19.43
N ILE A 118 10.01 -2.43 -18.26
CA ILE A 118 10.84 -2.03 -17.11
C ILE A 118 12.31 -2.43 -17.30
N ALA A 119 12.54 -3.59 -17.93
CA ALA A 119 13.86 -4.18 -18.08
C ALA A 119 14.00 -4.87 -19.44
N PRO A 120 14.08 -4.11 -20.55
CA PRO A 120 14.21 -4.67 -21.91
C PRO A 120 15.50 -5.49 -22.10
N GLY A 121 16.51 -5.28 -21.23
CA GLY A 121 17.74 -6.06 -21.20
C GLY A 121 17.60 -7.47 -20.61
N PHE A 122 16.46 -7.83 -20.00
CA PHE A 122 16.26 -9.16 -19.43
C PHE A 122 15.85 -10.17 -20.50
N HIS A 123 16.57 -11.29 -20.55
CA HIS A 123 16.38 -12.36 -21.53
C HIS A 123 16.32 -13.73 -20.84
N GLY A 124 15.69 -14.70 -21.51
CA GLY A 124 15.55 -16.07 -21.04
C GLY A 124 14.97 -16.17 -19.63
N ARG A 125 15.67 -16.90 -18.76
CA ARG A 125 15.23 -17.22 -17.39
C ARG A 125 14.97 -15.99 -16.52
N THR A 126 15.75 -14.91 -16.68
CA THR A 126 15.60 -13.67 -15.88
C THR A 126 14.27 -12.98 -16.18
N ARG A 127 13.87 -12.94 -17.46
CA ARG A 127 12.59 -12.34 -17.86
C ARG A 127 11.41 -13.19 -17.39
N GLU A 128 11.50 -14.50 -17.53
CA GLU A 128 10.46 -15.42 -17.04
C GLU A 128 10.26 -15.30 -15.52
N LEU A 129 11.36 -15.21 -14.77
CA LEU A 129 11.33 -14.96 -13.32
C LEU A 129 10.66 -13.62 -13.00
N THR A 130 11.02 -12.55 -13.69
CA THR A 130 10.41 -11.22 -13.49
C THR A 130 8.90 -11.24 -13.73
N VAL A 131 8.45 -11.94 -14.78
CA VAL A 131 7.02 -12.12 -15.09
C VAL A 131 6.30 -12.88 -13.98
N GLN A 132 6.89 -13.96 -13.47
CA GLN A 132 6.32 -14.74 -12.37
C GLN A 132 6.24 -13.91 -11.08
N LEU A 133 7.31 -13.19 -10.75
CA LEU A 133 7.36 -12.30 -9.59
C LEU A 133 6.30 -11.20 -9.68
N LEU A 134 6.13 -10.54 -10.84
CA LEU A 134 5.08 -9.55 -11.05
C LEU A 134 3.67 -10.13 -10.82
N ARG A 135 3.40 -11.36 -11.26
CA ARG A 135 2.09 -12.01 -11.04
C ARG A 135 1.85 -12.31 -9.57
N VAL A 136 2.85 -12.85 -8.87
CA VAL A 136 2.73 -13.18 -7.44
C VAL A 136 2.60 -11.91 -6.63
N MET A 137 3.49 -10.94 -6.85
CA MET A 137 3.49 -9.68 -6.12
C MET A 137 2.27 -8.81 -6.44
N SER A 138 1.64 -8.95 -7.62
CA SER A 138 0.37 -8.25 -7.89
C SER A 138 -0.76 -8.66 -6.95
N LEU A 139 -0.70 -9.85 -6.34
CA LEU A 139 -1.67 -10.26 -5.32
C LEU A 139 -1.58 -9.36 -4.08
N SER A 140 -0.40 -8.82 -3.77
CA SER A 140 -0.27 -7.85 -2.68
C SER A 140 -1.20 -6.66 -2.91
N ILE A 141 -1.29 -6.11 -4.14
CA ILE A 141 -2.12 -4.95 -4.50
C ILE A 141 -3.57 -5.18 -4.08
N ALA A 142 -4.09 -6.40 -4.24
CA ALA A 142 -5.44 -6.76 -3.82
C ALA A 142 -5.64 -6.63 -2.30
N SER A 143 -4.62 -6.94 -1.50
CA SER A 143 -4.63 -6.83 -0.03
C SER A 143 -4.80 -5.39 0.47
N LEU A 144 -4.39 -4.38 -0.31
CA LEU A 144 -4.64 -2.97 0.06
C LEU A 144 -6.13 -2.65 0.15
N GLY A 145 -6.91 -3.19 -0.78
CA GLY A 145 -8.35 -3.03 -0.77
C GLY A 145 -8.96 -3.57 0.52
N LEU A 146 -8.54 -4.77 0.95
CA LEU A 146 -9.06 -5.44 2.14
C LEU A 146 -8.78 -4.66 3.44
N THR A 147 -7.69 -3.89 3.47
CA THR A 147 -7.31 -3.07 4.64
C THR A 147 -8.27 -1.88 4.83
N ALA A 148 -8.87 -1.38 3.75
CA ALA A 148 -9.86 -0.30 3.80
C ALA A 148 -11.17 -0.75 4.48
N ASP A 149 -11.60 -1.98 4.24
CA ASP A 149 -12.81 -2.56 4.84
C ASP A 149 -12.65 -2.89 6.32
N LEU A 150 -11.51 -3.44 6.74
CA LEU A 150 -11.23 -3.63 8.17
C LEU A 150 -11.27 -2.29 8.90
N THR A 151 -10.75 -1.23 8.30
CA THR A 151 -10.81 0.12 8.85
C THR A 151 -12.24 0.69 8.85
N GLY A 152 -13.06 0.39 7.84
CA GLY A 152 -14.47 0.77 7.77
C GLY A 152 -15.37 0.05 8.78
N LEU A 153 -15.16 -1.25 8.98
CA LEU A 153 -15.86 -2.07 9.97
C LEU A 153 -15.42 -1.73 11.40
N LEU A 154 -14.11 -1.64 11.68
CA LEU A 154 -13.58 -1.33 13.02
C LEU A 154 -13.87 0.12 13.45
N ARG A 155 -14.08 1.04 12.51
CA ARG A 155 -14.41 2.44 12.85
C ARG A 155 -15.85 2.66 13.30
N SER A 156 -16.72 1.64 13.30
CA SER A 156 -18.00 1.76 14.02
C SER A 156 -17.82 1.88 15.54
N ASP A 157 -16.65 1.48 16.08
CA ASP A 157 -16.36 1.46 17.53
C ASP A 157 -15.20 2.38 17.96
N ARG A 158 -14.93 3.47 17.21
CA ARG A 158 -14.00 4.55 17.62
C ARG A 158 -12.52 4.17 17.81
N GLN A 159 -11.98 3.14 17.17
CA GLN A 159 -10.53 2.86 17.19
C GLN A 159 -9.86 3.24 15.87
N PHE A 160 -9.12 4.36 15.88
CA PHE A 160 -8.46 4.96 14.70
C PHE A 160 -6.97 4.59 14.54
N ILE A 161 -6.41 3.68 15.35
CA ILE A 161 -4.96 3.46 15.46
C ILE A 161 -4.44 2.31 14.57
N ILE A 162 -5.32 1.52 13.96
CA ILE A 162 -4.96 0.25 13.31
C ILE A 162 -4.28 0.37 11.92
N PRO A 163 -4.40 1.44 11.10
CA PRO A 163 -3.87 1.43 9.72
C PRO A 163 -2.35 1.31 9.59
N GLU A 164 -1.55 1.79 10.55
CA GLU A 164 -0.07 1.83 10.41
C GLU A 164 0.59 0.45 10.58
N LEU A 165 -0.02 -0.46 11.34
CA LEU A 165 0.49 -1.82 11.52
C LEU A 165 0.30 -2.70 10.27
N ALA A 166 -0.66 -2.37 9.41
CA ALA A 166 -0.91 -3.12 8.18
C ALA A 166 0.22 -2.96 7.14
N GLN A 167 0.97 -1.85 7.17
CA GLN A 167 2.12 -1.64 6.27
C GLN A 167 3.30 -2.57 6.58
N VAL A 168 3.46 -3.00 7.84
CA VAL A 168 4.54 -3.91 8.24
C VAL A 168 4.37 -5.30 7.60
N GLY A 169 3.13 -5.77 7.41
CA GLY A 169 2.87 -7.03 6.72
C GLY A 169 3.17 -6.97 5.22
N TYR A 170 3.12 -5.78 4.63
CA TYR A 170 3.31 -5.56 3.20
C TYR A 170 4.79 -5.53 2.78
N GLY A 171 5.68 -5.09 3.68
CA GLY A 171 7.14 -5.12 3.46
C GLY A 171 7.81 -6.44 3.85
N ALA A 172 7.03 -7.44 4.30
CA ALA A 172 7.51 -8.74 4.75
C ALA A 172 7.09 -9.91 3.83
N ALA A 173 6.36 -9.63 2.74
CA ALA A 173 5.94 -10.60 1.72
C ALA A 173 6.58 -10.26 0.36
#